data_AF-A0A965AEJ4-F1
#
_entry.id   AF-A0A965AEJ4-F1
#
_cell.length_a   1.000
_cell.length_b   1.000
_cell.length_c   1.000
_cell.angle_alpha   90.00
_cell.angle_beta   90.00
_cell.angle_gamma   90.00
#
_symmetry.space_group_name_H-M   'P 1'
#
loop_
_entity.id
_entity.type
_entity.pdbx_description
1 polymer ?
#
loop_
_entity_poly.entity_id
_entity_poly.type
_entity_poly.pdbx_seq_one_letter_code
_entity_poly.pdbx_strand_id
1 'polypeptide(L)'
;VASGAAEEDVIEKIDIGGISLIRAGAKNFNDTLIVSSREQYTQLLTVLQQSNGSPSLADRKRFAAMAFDITSHYDSAIFEYFNREQQLPGFKKSIRQGRTLRYGENPHQQGAFYGDLDAMFEQLNGKELSYNNLVDVDAAVNLVQEFEGEKAFVIIKHTNACGVATATTVKEAYLKAYQADTTSAFGGVLATNTTVDLAAAEEINKLFFEILIAPAYSDEALELLKSKKNRMLLLQKEKLQGTKQFKTLLNGVIAQDLDLKTDAESDLKVMTERAPSQAEVKALLFASKVAKHTKSNTIVLAVDGQLLASGVGQTSRVDALKQALDKAKSFNFDVKGSVMASDAFFPFA
;
A
#
# COMPACT_ATOMS: atom_id res chain seq x y z
N VAL A 1 3.03 21.47 14.60
CA VAL A 1 3.07 21.16 13.15
C VAL A 1 1.82 20.42 12.68
N ALA A 2 1.54 19.20 13.18
CA ALA A 2 0.40 18.39 12.70
C ALA A 2 -0.98 19.06 12.86
N SER A 3 -1.14 19.96 13.84
CA SER A 3 -2.39 20.69 14.08
C SER A 3 -2.63 21.90 13.17
N GLY A 4 -1.72 22.21 12.24
CA GLY A 4 -1.83 23.40 11.38
C GLY A 4 -1.69 24.74 12.12
N ALA A 5 -1.03 24.75 13.29
CA ALA A 5 -0.79 25.97 14.07
C ALA A 5 0.07 26.99 13.31
N ALA A 6 -0.06 28.27 13.69
CA ALA A 6 0.75 29.35 13.13
C ALA A 6 2.24 29.12 13.40
N GLU A 7 3.10 29.72 12.57
CA GLU A 7 4.57 29.56 12.70
C GLU A 7 5.07 29.92 14.09
N GLU A 8 4.65 31.07 14.63
CA GLU A 8 5.03 31.52 15.98
C GLU A 8 4.72 30.45 17.04
N ASP A 9 3.53 29.82 16.98
CA ASP A 9 3.14 28.74 17.89
C ASP A 9 3.96 27.47 17.71
N VAL A 10 4.43 27.19 16.49
CA VAL A 10 5.30 26.05 16.21
C VAL A 10 6.69 26.29 16.80
N ILE A 11 7.24 27.49 16.60
CA ILE A 11 8.55 27.89 17.12
C ILE A 11 8.56 27.86 18.65
N GLU A 12 7.54 28.42 19.30
CA GLU A 12 7.42 28.43 20.77
C GLU A 12 7.33 27.02 21.38
N LYS A 13 6.84 26.04 20.62
CA LYS A 13 6.75 24.63 21.05
C LYS A 13 8.05 23.84 20.85
N ILE A 14 9.12 24.47 20.34
CA ILE A 14 10.43 23.83 20.25
C ILE A 14 11.08 23.81 21.65
N ASP A 15 11.07 22.64 22.28
CA ASP A 15 11.58 22.43 23.64
C ASP A 15 13.11 22.28 23.62
N ILE A 16 13.79 23.26 24.20
CA ILE A 16 15.25 23.26 24.36
C ILE A 16 15.65 22.54 25.66
N GLY A 17 14.92 22.80 26.75
CA GLY A 17 15.28 22.34 28.10
C GLY A 17 15.05 20.85 28.28
N GLY A 18 13.87 20.36 27.91
CA GLY A 18 13.50 18.95 28.01
C GLY A 18 14.41 18.07 27.16
N ILE A 19 14.68 18.44 25.90
CA ILE A 19 15.59 17.71 25.02
C ILE A 19 17.02 17.70 25.57
N SER A 20 17.50 18.83 26.11
CA SER A 20 18.83 18.89 26.74
C SER A 20 18.95 17.93 27.93
N LEU A 21 17.93 17.88 28.80
CA LEU A 21 17.91 16.99 29.96
C LEU A 21 17.79 15.52 29.57
N ILE A 22 16.95 15.18 28.59
CA ILE A 22 16.83 13.81 28.07
C ILE A 22 18.17 13.32 27.53
N ARG A 23 18.86 14.13 26.73
CA ARG A 23 20.18 13.78 26.17
C ARG A 23 21.25 13.67 27.26
N ALA A 24 21.23 14.56 28.26
CA ALA A 24 22.17 14.51 29.38
C ALA A 24 21.99 13.24 30.22
N GLY A 25 20.76 12.88 30.58
CA GLY A 25 20.45 11.63 31.28
C GLY A 25 20.78 10.39 30.46
N ALA A 26 20.51 10.40 29.15
CA ALA A 26 20.86 9.30 28.26
C ALA A 26 22.38 9.11 28.13
N LYS A 27 23.15 10.20 28.01
CA LYS A 27 24.62 10.14 27.96
C LYS A 27 25.21 9.59 29.27
N ASN A 28 24.62 9.95 30.41
CA ASN A 28 25.07 9.54 31.73
C ASN A 28 24.46 8.20 32.21
N PHE A 29 24.09 7.30 31.29
CA PHE A 29 23.44 6.03 31.63
C PHE A 29 24.24 5.10 32.57
N ASN A 30 25.54 5.35 32.76
CA ASN A 30 26.32 4.64 33.78
C ASN A 30 25.75 4.88 35.19
N ASP A 31 25.19 6.06 35.44
CA ASP A 31 24.76 6.50 36.76
C ASP A 31 23.26 6.86 36.82
N THR A 32 22.62 7.11 35.67
CA THR A 32 21.22 7.52 35.61
C THR A 32 20.36 6.57 34.78
N LEU A 33 19.13 6.31 35.22
CA LEU A 33 18.09 5.73 34.37
C LEU A 33 17.17 6.86 33.87
N ILE A 34 17.14 7.07 32.55
CA ILE A 34 16.33 8.12 31.92
C ILE A 34 15.02 7.55 31.40
N VAL A 35 13.91 8.26 31.58
CA VAL A 35 12.60 7.91 31.02
C VAL A 35 12.15 9.06 30.14
N SER A 36 12.18 8.86 28.83
CA SER A 36 11.94 9.91 27.83
C SER A 36 10.51 9.93 27.29
N SER A 37 9.70 8.90 27.58
CA SER A 37 8.32 8.79 27.13
C SER A 37 7.46 8.06 28.15
N ARG A 38 6.16 8.42 28.21
CA ARG A 38 5.16 7.73 29.04
C ARG A 38 4.95 6.27 28.62
N GLU A 39 5.21 5.96 27.35
CA GLU A 39 5.16 4.60 26.79
C GLU A 39 6.09 3.63 27.53
N GLN A 40 7.11 4.14 28.22
CA GLN A 40 8.13 3.34 28.90
C GLN A 40 7.75 2.99 30.35
N TYR A 41 6.67 3.54 30.90
CA TYR A 41 6.34 3.37 32.33
C TYR A 41 6.08 1.91 32.72
N THR A 42 5.37 1.16 31.88
CA THR A 42 5.12 -0.27 32.12
C THR A 42 6.43 -1.05 32.16
N GLN A 43 7.31 -0.81 31.19
CA GLN A 43 8.60 -1.48 31.11
C GLN A 43 9.53 -1.10 32.28
N LEU A 44 9.51 0.18 32.69
CA LEU A 44 10.24 0.67 33.85
C LEU A 44 9.79 -0.06 35.12
N LEU A 45 8.49 -0.15 35.34
CA LEU A 45 7.93 -0.85 36.51
C LEU A 45 8.41 -2.30 36.56
N THR A 46 8.36 -3.01 35.43
CA THR A 46 8.86 -4.39 35.34
C THR A 46 10.35 -4.48 35.70
N VAL A 47 11.18 -3.59 35.15
CA VAL A 47 12.63 -3.56 35.44
C VAL A 47 12.89 -3.30 36.92
N LEU A 48 12.22 -2.32 37.53
CA LEU A 48 12.40 -1.98 38.93
C LEU A 48 11.96 -3.15 39.84
N GLN A 49 10.86 -3.83 39.53
CA GLN A 49 10.42 -5.00 40.29
C GLN A 49 11.41 -6.16 40.20
N GLN A 50 11.88 -6.50 39.00
CA GLN A 50 12.79 -7.62 38.79
C GLN A 50 14.19 -7.39 39.37
N SER A 51 14.62 -6.13 39.40
CA SER A 51 15.94 -5.74 39.91
C SER A 51 15.94 -5.28 41.37
N ASN A 52 14.81 -5.39 42.08
CA ASN A 52 14.63 -4.87 43.44
C ASN A 52 15.07 -3.40 43.58
N GLY A 53 14.61 -2.56 42.64
CA GLY A 53 14.92 -1.13 42.56
C GLY A 53 16.31 -0.78 42.03
N SER A 54 17.12 -1.76 41.64
CA SER A 54 18.52 -1.56 41.20
C SER A 54 18.73 -1.99 39.75
N PRO A 55 18.23 -1.23 38.76
CA PRO A 55 18.32 -1.60 37.34
C PRO A 55 19.76 -1.82 36.92
N SER A 56 19.99 -2.81 36.07
CA SER A 56 21.33 -3.15 35.60
C SER A 56 21.90 -2.05 34.68
N LEU A 57 23.21 -2.09 34.44
CA LEU A 57 23.83 -1.23 33.42
C LEU A 57 23.20 -1.45 32.02
N ALA A 58 22.82 -2.70 31.71
CA ALA A 58 22.16 -3.03 30.45
C ALA A 58 20.77 -2.39 30.35
N ASP A 59 20.00 -2.35 31.44
CA ASP A 59 18.71 -1.65 31.49
C ASP A 59 18.89 -0.15 31.26
N ARG A 60 19.81 0.49 31.99
CA ARG A 60 20.07 1.93 31.82
C ARG A 60 20.51 2.27 30.40
N LYS A 61 21.37 1.44 29.80
CA LYS A 61 21.80 1.59 28.39
C LYS A 61 20.64 1.43 27.41
N ARG A 62 19.71 0.50 27.66
CA ARG A 62 18.48 0.33 26.85
C ARG A 62 17.58 1.57 26.92
N PHE A 63 17.34 2.10 28.12
CA PHE A 63 16.56 3.32 28.30
C PHE A 63 17.23 4.55 27.67
N ALA A 64 18.57 4.63 27.71
CA ALA A 64 19.31 5.66 27.00
C ALA A 64 19.15 5.57 25.46
N ALA A 65 19.12 4.35 24.89
CA ALA A 65 18.83 4.17 23.47
C ALA A 65 17.41 4.66 23.11
N MET A 66 16.41 4.37 23.95
CA MET A 66 15.04 4.87 23.78
C MET A 66 14.94 6.40 23.93
N ALA A 67 15.78 7.00 24.78
CA ALA A 67 15.89 8.45 24.88
C ALA A 67 16.42 9.08 23.58
N PHE A 68 17.45 8.51 22.97
CA PHE A 68 17.94 9.01 21.68
C PHE A 68 16.99 8.75 20.52
N ASP A 69 16.21 7.66 20.54
CA ASP A 69 15.09 7.45 19.61
C ASP A 69 14.11 8.63 19.65
N ILE A 70 13.63 9.00 20.85
CA ILE A 70 12.73 10.15 21.06
C ILE A 70 13.33 11.45 20.52
N THR A 71 14.57 11.79 20.90
CA THR A 71 15.16 13.07 20.48
C THR A 71 15.48 13.10 18.99
N SER A 72 15.89 11.97 18.40
CA SER A 72 16.17 11.90 16.96
C SER A 72 14.89 12.07 16.12
N HIS A 73 13.78 11.51 16.58
CA HIS A 73 12.47 11.68 15.97
C HIS A 73 12.00 13.14 16.06
N TYR A 74 12.16 13.75 17.24
CA TYR A 74 11.83 15.14 17.49
C TYR A 74 12.58 16.12 16.58
N ASP A 75 13.91 16.01 16.53
CA ASP A 75 14.74 16.88 15.67
C ASP A 75 14.48 16.63 14.18
N SER A 76 14.15 15.40 13.79
CA SER A 76 13.75 15.10 12.40
C SER A 76 12.46 15.81 12.01
N ALA A 77 11.47 15.86 12.91
CA ALA A 77 10.21 16.57 12.67
C ALA A 77 10.40 18.10 12.59
N ILE A 78 11.30 18.67 13.40
CA ILE A 78 11.69 20.09 13.32
C ILE A 78 12.38 20.36 11.98
N PHE A 79 13.34 19.52 11.59
CA PHE A 79 14.00 19.65 10.30
C PHE A 79 12.99 19.60 9.14
N GLU A 80 12.10 18.61 9.12
CA GLU A 80 11.05 18.49 8.09
C GLU A 80 10.12 19.72 8.04
N TYR A 81 9.87 20.38 9.16
CA TYR A 81 9.08 21.62 9.19
C TYR A 81 9.80 22.77 8.49
N PHE A 82 11.02 23.11 8.92
CA PHE A 82 11.80 24.20 8.31
C PHE A 82 12.18 23.92 6.86
N ASN A 83 12.42 22.65 6.51
CA ASN A 83 12.89 22.28 5.19
C ASN A 83 11.83 22.37 4.09
N ARG A 84 10.57 22.69 4.43
CA ARG A 84 9.49 22.96 3.46
C ARG A 84 9.83 24.13 2.54
N GLU A 85 10.47 25.16 3.09
CA GLU A 85 10.85 26.38 2.36
C GLU A 85 12.31 26.36 1.94
N GLN A 86 13.19 25.85 2.81
CA GLN A 86 14.64 25.94 2.63
C GLN A 86 15.18 24.94 1.59
N GLN A 87 14.44 23.86 1.30
CA GLN A 87 14.80 22.84 0.30
C GLN A 87 16.24 22.32 0.40
N LEU A 88 16.76 22.21 1.63
CA LEU A 88 18.10 21.72 1.91
C LEU A 88 18.25 20.26 1.46
N PRO A 89 19.43 19.90 0.90
CA PRO A 89 19.70 18.53 0.45
C PRO A 89 19.94 17.63 1.66
N GLY A 90 18.91 16.89 2.08
CA GLY A 90 19.01 15.89 3.14
C GLY A 90 17.80 14.98 3.20
N PHE A 91 18.02 13.66 3.19
CA PHE A 91 16.95 12.70 3.41
C PHE A 91 16.84 12.38 4.89
N LYS A 92 15.71 12.73 5.51
CA LYS A 92 15.35 12.38 6.88
C LYS A 92 14.00 11.68 6.84
N LYS A 93 13.91 10.53 7.50
CA LYS A 93 12.67 9.82 7.76
C LYS A 93 12.80 9.13 9.10
N SER A 94 11.93 9.48 10.05
CA SER A 94 11.91 8.87 11.37
C SER A 94 10.52 8.31 11.66
N ILE A 95 10.42 6.98 11.74
CA ILE A 95 9.18 6.27 12.05
C ILE A 95 9.45 5.37 13.25
N ARG A 96 8.83 5.69 14.39
CA ARG A 96 9.06 4.98 15.66
C ARG A 96 8.26 3.70 15.80
N GLN A 97 7.03 3.69 15.27
CA GLN A 97 6.16 2.52 15.33
C GLN A 97 6.65 1.47 14.33
N GLY A 98 7.07 0.31 14.85
CA GLY A 98 7.53 -0.81 14.06
C GLY A 98 6.85 -2.10 14.50
N ARG A 99 6.47 -2.93 13.53
CA ARG A 99 5.91 -4.27 13.72
C ARG A 99 6.81 -5.29 13.06
N THR A 100 7.36 -6.21 13.84
CA THR A 100 8.09 -7.37 13.30
C THR A 100 7.14 -8.24 12.48
N LEU A 101 7.57 -8.61 11.28
CA LEU A 101 6.88 -9.55 10.41
C LEU A 101 7.48 -10.94 10.59
N ARG A 102 6.71 -11.97 10.22
CA ARG A 102 7.13 -13.37 10.35
C ARG A 102 8.48 -13.66 9.67
N TYR A 103 8.69 -13.07 8.50
CA TYR A 103 9.92 -13.06 7.71
C TYR A 103 9.81 -11.92 6.68
N GLY A 104 10.90 -11.66 5.95
CA GLY A 104 10.95 -10.72 4.82
C GLY A 104 10.25 -11.29 3.58
N GLU A 105 10.76 -10.99 2.39
CA GLU A 105 10.21 -11.56 1.15
C GLU A 105 10.36 -13.09 1.10
N ASN A 106 11.45 -13.61 1.67
CA ASN A 106 11.75 -15.04 1.78
C ASN A 106 11.91 -15.48 3.25
N PRO A 107 11.64 -16.76 3.60
CA PRO A 107 11.63 -17.23 4.99
C PRO A 107 12.93 -17.04 5.79
N HIS A 108 14.08 -16.95 5.12
CA HIS A 108 15.39 -16.76 5.76
C HIS A 108 15.69 -15.28 6.09
N GLN A 109 14.90 -14.36 5.58
CA GLN A 109 15.06 -12.92 5.79
C GLN A 109 14.21 -12.47 6.98
N GLN A 110 14.71 -11.55 7.79
CA GLN A 110 13.89 -10.85 8.79
C GLN A 110 13.09 -9.75 8.09
N GLY A 111 11.85 -9.52 8.54
CA GLY A 111 10.97 -8.48 8.00
C GLY A 111 10.40 -7.62 9.12
N ALA A 112 10.18 -6.33 8.84
CA ALA A 112 9.48 -5.42 9.72
C ALA A 112 8.71 -4.39 8.88
N PHE A 113 7.54 -3.97 9.36
CA PHE A 113 6.78 -2.85 8.83
C PHE A 113 6.93 -1.66 9.79
N TYR A 114 7.21 -0.47 9.26
CA TYR A 114 7.31 0.76 10.05
C TYR A 114 6.19 1.73 9.65
N GLY A 115 5.34 2.08 10.61
CA GLY A 115 4.16 2.92 10.42
C GLY A 115 2.96 2.44 11.24
N ASP A 116 1.86 3.19 11.17
CA ASP A 116 0.62 2.86 11.86
C ASP A 116 -0.31 2.06 10.97
N LEU A 117 -0.07 0.74 10.91
CA LEU A 117 -0.92 -0.16 10.12
C LEU A 117 -2.33 -0.26 10.71
N ASP A 118 -2.45 -0.12 12.03
CA ASP A 118 -3.72 -0.22 12.73
C ASP A 118 -4.57 1.03 12.47
N ALA A 119 -4.00 2.20 12.15
CA ALA A 119 -4.77 3.34 11.63
C ALA A 119 -5.37 3.06 10.24
N MET A 120 -4.62 2.37 9.37
CA MET A 120 -5.05 2.06 8.00
C MET A 120 -6.09 0.93 7.93
N PHE A 121 -5.88 -0.14 8.70
CA PHE A 121 -6.69 -1.36 8.61
C PHE A 121 -7.10 -1.89 9.98
N GLU A 122 -8.31 -2.46 10.03
CA GLU A 122 -8.68 -3.42 11.06
C GLU A 122 -8.68 -4.83 10.46
N GLN A 123 -7.95 -5.76 11.08
CA GLN A 123 -7.94 -7.15 10.66
C GLN A 123 -9.09 -7.92 11.33
N LEU A 124 -10.14 -8.19 10.57
CA LEU A 124 -11.36 -8.83 11.05
C LEU A 124 -11.25 -10.36 11.17
N ASN A 125 -10.31 -10.98 10.45
CA ASN A 125 -10.10 -12.43 10.43
C ASN A 125 -8.69 -12.79 9.91
N GLY A 126 -8.27 -14.05 10.10
CA GLY A 126 -7.10 -14.62 9.44
C GLY A 126 -5.81 -14.57 10.25
N LYS A 127 -4.72 -14.95 9.59
CA LYS A 127 -3.36 -14.94 10.15
C LYS A 127 -2.74 -13.55 10.07
N GLU A 128 -1.67 -13.28 10.82
CA GLU A 128 -0.91 -12.04 10.66
C GLU A 128 -0.39 -11.86 9.21
N LEU A 129 -0.37 -10.60 8.75
CA LEU A 129 0.11 -10.22 7.42
C LEU A 129 1.62 -10.47 7.29
N SER A 130 2.02 -11.14 6.20
CA SER A 130 3.43 -11.29 5.83
C SER A 130 3.96 -10.07 5.06
N TYR A 131 5.28 -10.03 4.80
CA TYR A 131 5.90 -9.00 3.97
C TYR A 131 5.27 -8.92 2.58
N ASN A 132 5.16 -10.05 1.88
CA ASN A 132 4.57 -10.10 0.54
C ASN A 132 3.08 -9.74 0.57
N ASN A 133 2.37 -10.09 1.64
CA ASN A 133 0.98 -9.67 1.82
C ASN A 133 0.86 -8.15 1.90
N LEU A 134 1.73 -7.47 2.64
CA LEU A 134 1.71 -6.00 2.73
C LEU A 134 2.06 -5.35 1.38
N VAL A 135 3.00 -5.92 0.65
CA VAL A 135 3.38 -5.44 -0.70
C VAL A 135 2.20 -5.59 -1.70
N ASP A 136 1.47 -6.70 -1.66
CA ASP A 136 0.30 -6.91 -2.50
C ASP A 136 -0.92 -6.09 -2.04
N VAL A 137 -1.10 -5.89 -0.73
CA VAL A 137 -2.12 -5.00 -0.14
C VAL A 137 -1.91 -3.57 -0.63
N ASP A 138 -0.67 -3.07 -0.57
CA ASP A 138 -0.31 -1.74 -1.05
C ASP A 138 -0.65 -1.57 -2.55
N ALA A 139 -0.28 -2.54 -3.39
CA ALA A 139 -0.62 -2.52 -4.82
C ALA A 139 -2.15 -2.55 -5.06
N ALA A 140 -2.88 -3.40 -4.33
CA ALA A 140 -4.33 -3.52 -4.47
C ALA A 140 -5.07 -2.24 -4.08
N VAL A 141 -4.64 -1.59 -2.99
CA VAL A 141 -5.26 -0.36 -2.49
C VAL A 141 -4.96 0.82 -3.41
N ASN A 142 -3.73 0.95 -3.94
CA ASN A 142 -3.40 2.00 -4.90
C ASN A 142 -4.23 1.85 -6.19
N LEU A 143 -4.35 0.64 -6.74
CA LEU A 143 -5.12 0.42 -7.97
C LEU A 143 -6.63 0.62 -7.78
N VAL A 144 -7.23 0.11 -6.69
CA VAL A 144 -8.68 0.24 -6.51
C VAL A 144 -9.12 1.70 -6.28
N GLN A 145 -8.22 2.56 -5.78
CA GLN A 145 -8.48 3.99 -5.59
C GLN A 145 -8.56 4.79 -6.90
N GLU A 146 -8.00 4.30 -8.01
CA GLU A 146 -8.14 4.92 -9.35
C GLU A 146 -9.59 5.00 -9.86
N PHE A 147 -10.48 4.22 -9.24
CA PHE A 147 -11.89 4.09 -9.62
C PHE A 147 -12.82 4.77 -8.62
N GLU A 148 -12.37 5.86 -8.00
CA GLU A 148 -13.22 6.70 -7.17
C GLU A 148 -14.48 7.14 -7.92
N GLY A 149 -15.65 6.97 -7.30
CA GLY A 149 -16.97 7.23 -7.90
C GLY A 149 -17.56 6.03 -8.65
N GLU A 150 -16.80 4.96 -8.89
CA GLU A 150 -17.26 3.71 -9.50
C GLU A 150 -17.20 2.56 -8.47
N LYS A 151 -17.97 1.48 -8.68
CA LYS A 151 -17.82 0.25 -7.87
C LYS A 151 -16.81 -0.65 -8.55
N ALA A 152 -15.60 -0.69 -8.01
CA ALA A 152 -14.48 -1.41 -8.58
C ALA A 152 -14.13 -2.67 -7.79
N PHE A 153 -13.62 -3.67 -8.51
CA PHE A 153 -13.03 -4.86 -7.92
C PHE A 153 -11.70 -5.15 -8.62
N VAL A 154 -10.65 -5.36 -7.83
CA VAL A 154 -9.30 -5.67 -8.31
C VAL A 154 -8.81 -6.97 -7.69
N ILE A 155 -8.03 -7.73 -8.46
CA ILE A 155 -7.40 -8.98 -8.04
C ILE A 155 -5.91 -8.85 -8.38
N ILE A 156 -5.09 -8.87 -7.33
CA ILE A 156 -3.63 -8.75 -7.40
C ILE A 156 -2.98 -10.10 -7.14
N LYS A 157 -1.93 -10.38 -7.90
CA LYS A 157 -0.98 -11.47 -7.63
C LYS A 157 0.44 -10.96 -7.85
N HIS A 158 1.27 -10.96 -6.82
CA HIS A 158 2.67 -10.51 -6.90
C HIS A 158 2.80 -9.12 -7.53
N THR A 159 2.09 -8.13 -6.98
CA THR A 159 2.03 -6.72 -7.39
C THR A 159 1.50 -6.43 -8.78
N ASN A 160 0.94 -7.43 -9.47
CA ASN A 160 0.36 -7.26 -10.80
C ASN A 160 -1.14 -7.56 -10.77
N ALA A 161 -1.91 -6.77 -11.52
CA ALA A 161 -3.33 -6.99 -11.68
C ALA A 161 -3.58 -8.18 -12.61
N CYS A 162 -4.20 -9.24 -12.08
CA CYS A 162 -4.69 -10.36 -12.88
C CYS A 162 -6.20 -10.24 -13.19
N GLY A 163 -6.92 -9.36 -12.48
CA GLY A 163 -8.32 -9.06 -12.73
C GLY A 163 -8.67 -7.65 -12.28
N VAL A 164 -9.39 -6.89 -13.11
CA VAL A 164 -9.93 -5.57 -12.76
C VAL A 164 -11.26 -5.39 -13.47
N ALA A 165 -12.26 -4.89 -12.76
CA ALA A 165 -13.51 -4.49 -13.37
C ALA A 165 -14.26 -3.43 -12.55
N THR A 166 -15.09 -2.65 -13.23
CA THR A 166 -16.13 -1.82 -12.63
C THR A 166 -17.51 -2.31 -13.05
N ALA A 167 -18.50 -2.14 -12.16
CA ALA A 167 -19.85 -2.62 -12.41
C ALA A 167 -20.91 -1.90 -11.55
N THR A 168 -22.16 -2.35 -11.64
CA THR A 168 -23.27 -1.79 -10.84
C THR A 168 -23.33 -2.37 -9.43
N THR A 169 -22.71 -3.53 -9.20
CA THR A 169 -22.65 -4.24 -7.90
C THR A 169 -21.26 -4.84 -7.68
N VAL A 170 -20.88 -5.08 -6.42
CA VAL A 170 -19.61 -5.75 -6.08
C VAL A 170 -19.56 -7.15 -6.67
N LYS A 171 -20.68 -7.88 -6.61
CA LYS A 171 -20.79 -9.21 -7.20
C LYS A 171 -20.45 -9.19 -8.69
N GLU A 172 -21.07 -8.27 -9.45
CA GLU A 172 -20.83 -8.16 -10.89
C GLU A 172 -19.38 -7.75 -11.21
N ALA A 173 -18.84 -6.78 -10.45
CA ALA A 173 -17.45 -6.35 -10.62
C ALA A 173 -16.47 -7.49 -10.31
N TYR A 174 -16.68 -8.22 -9.22
CA TYR A 174 -15.88 -9.40 -8.88
C TYR A 174 -15.92 -10.46 -9.97
N LEU A 175 -17.11 -10.84 -10.46
CA LEU A 175 -17.25 -11.87 -11.48
C LEU A 175 -16.55 -11.47 -12.78
N LYS A 176 -16.68 -10.21 -13.21
CA LYS A 176 -15.98 -9.67 -14.38
C LYS A 176 -14.45 -9.66 -14.19
N ALA A 177 -13.97 -9.21 -13.04
CA ALA A 177 -12.54 -9.20 -12.73
C ALA A 177 -11.96 -10.62 -12.66
N TYR A 178 -12.70 -11.57 -12.05
CA TYR A 178 -12.28 -12.97 -11.92
C TYR A 178 -12.18 -13.68 -13.27
N GLN A 179 -13.06 -13.35 -14.23
CA GLN A 179 -13.04 -13.94 -15.57
C GLN A 179 -11.73 -13.65 -16.33
N ALA A 180 -11.07 -12.51 -16.08
CA ALA A 180 -9.85 -12.10 -16.77
C ALA A 180 -8.71 -13.14 -16.66
N ASP A 181 -8.50 -13.70 -15.47
CA ASP A 181 -7.51 -14.75 -15.22
C ASP A 181 -7.89 -15.55 -13.97
N THR A 182 -8.79 -16.51 -14.15
CA THR A 182 -9.30 -17.38 -13.06
C THR A 182 -8.19 -18.21 -12.41
N THR A 183 -7.10 -18.49 -13.13
CA THR A 183 -5.98 -19.29 -12.62
C THR A 183 -5.12 -18.47 -11.66
N SER A 184 -4.71 -17.27 -12.07
CA SER A 184 -3.85 -16.39 -11.26
C SER A 184 -4.60 -15.78 -10.07
N ALA A 185 -5.94 -15.67 -10.14
CA ALA A 185 -6.76 -15.23 -9.02
C ALA A 185 -6.68 -16.19 -7.80
N PHE A 186 -6.31 -17.45 -8.01
CA PHE A 186 -6.13 -18.42 -6.93
C PHE A 186 -5.00 -17.99 -5.98
N GLY A 187 -5.35 -17.80 -4.70
CA GLY A 187 -4.43 -17.29 -3.68
C GLY A 187 -4.00 -15.85 -3.93
N GLY A 188 -4.84 -15.05 -4.60
CA GLY A 188 -4.60 -13.62 -4.82
C GLY A 188 -4.99 -12.75 -3.63
N VAL A 189 -4.70 -11.46 -3.75
CA VAL A 189 -5.19 -10.38 -2.89
C VAL A 189 -6.32 -9.66 -3.62
N LEU A 190 -7.49 -9.63 -3.02
CA LEU A 190 -8.70 -9.05 -3.58
C LEU A 190 -8.97 -7.72 -2.89
N ALA A 191 -9.39 -6.70 -3.64
CA ALA A 191 -9.83 -5.45 -3.06
C ALA A 191 -11.03 -4.85 -3.80
N THR A 192 -11.91 -4.19 -3.04
CA THR A 192 -13.00 -3.38 -3.57
C THR A 192 -13.10 -2.06 -2.81
N ASN A 193 -13.60 -1.01 -3.47
CA ASN A 193 -13.76 0.32 -2.90
C ASN A 193 -15.17 0.56 -2.32
N THR A 194 -15.98 -0.49 -2.15
CA THR A 194 -17.36 -0.39 -1.66
C THR A 194 -17.72 -1.58 -0.77
N THR A 195 -18.88 -1.54 -0.12
CA THR A 195 -19.31 -2.57 0.86
C THR A 195 -19.47 -3.94 0.20
N VAL A 196 -18.84 -4.97 0.79
CA VAL A 196 -19.06 -6.37 0.41
C VAL A 196 -20.34 -6.88 1.08
N ASP A 197 -21.37 -7.13 0.28
CA ASP A 197 -22.63 -7.73 0.72
C ASP A 197 -22.62 -9.26 0.61
N LEU A 198 -23.69 -9.91 1.11
CA LEU A 198 -23.82 -11.37 1.09
C LEU A 198 -23.74 -11.93 -0.34
N ALA A 199 -24.37 -11.28 -1.32
CA ALA A 199 -24.42 -11.75 -2.70
C ALA A 199 -23.03 -11.77 -3.34
N ALA A 200 -22.19 -10.76 -3.08
CA ALA A 200 -20.79 -10.76 -3.48
C ALA A 200 -19.98 -11.79 -2.69
N ALA A 201 -20.18 -11.86 -1.38
CA ALA A 201 -19.47 -12.81 -0.51
C ALA A 201 -19.70 -14.26 -0.92
N GLU A 202 -20.90 -14.65 -1.35
CA GLU A 202 -21.22 -16.00 -1.85
C GLU A 202 -20.38 -16.39 -3.07
N GLU A 203 -20.18 -15.48 -4.02
CA GLU A 203 -19.34 -15.73 -5.19
C GLU A 203 -17.85 -15.74 -4.84
N ILE A 204 -17.42 -14.77 -4.03
CA ILE A 204 -16.04 -14.65 -3.57
C ILE A 204 -15.63 -15.87 -2.74
N ASN A 205 -16.53 -16.42 -1.92
CA ASN A 205 -16.23 -17.54 -1.04
C ASN A 205 -15.94 -18.86 -1.77
N LYS A 206 -16.33 -18.97 -3.06
CA LYS A 206 -16.02 -20.12 -3.91
C LYS A 206 -14.54 -20.19 -4.28
N LEU A 207 -13.85 -19.04 -4.28
CA LEU A 207 -12.43 -18.94 -4.60
C LEU A 207 -11.57 -19.10 -3.33
N PHE A 208 -10.46 -19.81 -3.46
CA PHE A 208 -9.37 -19.70 -2.50
C PHE A 208 -8.56 -18.44 -2.78
N PHE A 209 -8.50 -17.54 -1.79
CA PHE A 209 -7.71 -16.32 -1.83
C PHE A 209 -7.07 -16.06 -0.46
N GLU A 210 -6.02 -15.25 -0.42
CA GLU A 210 -5.32 -14.96 0.82
C GLU A 210 -5.97 -13.81 1.59
N ILE A 211 -6.22 -12.68 0.91
CA ILE A 211 -6.68 -11.43 1.51
C ILE A 211 -7.88 -10.88 0.74
N LEU A 212 -8.86 -10.36 1.45
CA LEU A 212 -9.90 -9.47 0.90
C LEU A 212 -9.88 -8.14 1.68
N ILE A 213 -9.86 -7.04 0.93
CA ILE A 213 -9.82 -5.67 1.44
C ILE A 213 -11.09 -4.96 0.99
N ALA A 214 -11.80 -4.33 1.92
CA ALA A 214 -12.96 -3.51 1.62
C ALA A 214 -13.13 -2.43 2.68
N PRO A 215 -13.79 -1.30 2.36
CA PRO A 215 -14.11 -0.27 3.35
C PRO A 215 -15.22 -0.69 4.32
N ALA A 216 -16.02 -1.71 3.97
CA ALA A 216 -17.09 -2.24 4.81
C ALA A 216 -17.51 -3.65 4.35
N TYR A 217 -18.13 -4.40 5.28
CA TYR A 217 -18.75 -5.69 5.04
C TYR A 217 -20.14 -5.68 5.68
N SER A 218 -21.14 -6.31 5.06
CA SER A 218 -22.38 -6.61 5.79
C SER A 218 -22.13 -7.70 6.82
N ASP A 219 -22.96 -7.78 7.86
CA ASP A 219 -22.79 -8.77 8.93
C ASP A 219 -22.85 -10.21 8.39
N GLU A 220 -23.78 -10.49 7.48
CA GLU A 220 -23.96 -11.80 6.85
C GLU A 220 -22.79 -12.14 5.90
N ALA A 221 -22.27 -11.14 5.19
CA ALA A 221 -21.09 -11.30 4.35
C ALA A 221 -19.86 -11.66 5.20
N LEU A 222 -19.66 -10.93 6.30
CA LEU A 222 -18.55 -11.15 7.21
C LEU A 222 -18.63 -12.53 7.88
N GLU A 223 -19.82 -12.95 8.32
CA GLU A 223 -20.05 -14.28 8.88
C GLU A 223 -19.68 -15.39 7.88
N LEU A 224 -20.18 -15.31 6.64
CA LEU A 224 -19.87 -16.28 5.59
C LEU A 224 -18.37 -16.31 5.29
N LEU A 225 -17.72 -15.16 5.14
CA LEU A 225 -16.32 -15.08 4.79
C LEU A 225 -15.40 -15.58 5.93
N LYS A 226 -15.80 -15.40 7.19
CA LYS A 226 -15.11 -15.91 8.39
C LYS A 226 -15.19 -17.43 8.55
N SER A 227 -16.06 -18.12 7.81
CA SER A 227 -16.09 -19.59 7.78
C SER A 227 -14.74 -20.22 7.38
N LYS A 228 -13.87 -19.46 6.69
CA LYS A 228 -12.48 -19.85 6.37
C LYS A 228 -11.50 -19.17 7.33
N LYS A 229 -11.05 -19.90 8.36
CA LYS A 229 -10.20 -19.37 9.46
C LYS A 229 -8.91 -18.65 9.03
N ASN A 230 -8.29 -19.07 7.93
CA ASN A 230 -6.99 -18.54 7.51
C ASN A 230 -7.09 -17.32 6.59
N ARG A 231 -8.28 -17.00 6.08
CA ARG A 231 -8.50 -15.89 5.14
C ARG A 231 -8.37 -14.56 5.88
N MET A 232 -7.49 -13.70 5.40
CA MET A 232 -7.31 -12.37 5.97
C MET A 232 -8.40 -11.46 5.43
N LEU A 233 -9.22 -10.91 6.32
CA LEU A 233 -10.25 -9.94 5.99
C LEU A 233 -9.82 -8.60 6.58
N LEU A 234 -9.56 -7.63 5.71
CA LEU A 234 -9.12 -6.30 6.11
C LEU A 234 -10.26 -5.31 5.88
N LEU A 235 -10.61 -4.57 6.93
CA LEU A 235 -11.44 -3.38 6.87
C LEU A 235 -10.51 -2.18 6.65
N GLN A 236 -10.62 -1.52 5.51
CA GLN A 236 -9.85 -0.31 5.22
C GLN A 236 -10.54 0.91 5.84
N LYS A 237 -9.87 1.56 6.79
CA LYS A 237 -10.41 2.71 7.54
C LYS A 237 -10.10 4.04 6.90
N GLU A 238 -8.95 4.15 6.24
CA GLU A 238 -8.46 5.39 5.63
C GLU A 238 -8.01 5.17 4.18
N LYS A 239 -8.10 6.22 3.36
CA LYS A 239 -7.48 6.26 2.02
C LYS A 239 -5.98 6.49 2.14
N LEU A 240 -5.22 6.15 1.10
CA LEU A 240 -3.81 6.51 1.04
C LEU A 240 -3.68 8.02 0.81
N GLN A 241 -2.80 8.68 1.58
CA GLN A 241 -2.60 10.14 1.54
C GLN A 241 -1.17 10.55 1.18
N GLY A 242 -0.31 9.58 0.85
CA GLY A 242 1.09 9.86 0.53
C GLY A 242 1.24 10.68 -0.76
N THR A 243 2.26 11.54 -0.82
CA THR A 243 2.62 12.31 -2.02
C THR A 243 4.03 12.01 -2.53
N LYS A 244 4.87 11.38 -1.70
CA LYS A 244 6.25 11.01 -2.01
C LYS A 244 6.47 9.53 -1.72
N GLN A 245 7.37 8.92 -2.48
CA GLN A 245 7.84 7.54 -2.27
C GLN A 245 9.36 7.49 -2.31
N PHE A 246 9.95 6.44 -1.71
CA PHE A 246 11.38 6.21 -1.75
C PHE A 246 11.72 4.72 -1.79
N LYS A 247 12.93 4.40 -2.28
CA LYS A 247 13.47 3.03 -2.34
C LYS A 247 14.93 3.03 -1.93
N THR A 248 15.41 1.93 -1.38
CA THR A 248 16.84 1.71 -1.13
C THR A 248 17.52 1.26 -2.43
N LEU A 249 18.63 1.88 -2.81
CA LEU A 249 19.43 1.56 -4.01
C LEU A 249 20.90 1.86 -3.78
N LEU A 250 21.83 1.00 -4.24
CA LEU A 250 23.29 1.25 -4.22
C LEU A 250 23.83 1.71 -2.84
N ASN A 251 23.29 1.19 -1.74
CA ASN A 251 23.57 1.61 -0.35
C ASN A 251 23.08 3.03 0.03
N GLY A 252 22.23 3.65 -0.79
CA GLY A 252 21.57 4.92 -0.53
C GLY A 252 20.05 4.84 -0.68
N VAL A 253 19.42 6.00 -0.87
CA VAL A 253 17.98 6.17 -1.05
C VAL A 253 17.71 6.98 -2.31
N ILE A 254 16.77 6.51 -3.13
CA ILE A 254 16.13 7.31 -4.19
C ILE A 254 14.74 7.72 -3.72
N ALA A 255 14.35 8.97 -3.96
CA ALA A 255 13.02 9.49 -3.59
C ALA A 255 12.42 10.24 -4.78
N GLN A 256 11.10 10.15 -4.93
CA GLN A 256 10.36 10.79 -6.00
C GLN A 256 8.92 11.10 -5.55
N ASP A 257 8.21 11.91 -6.34
CA ASP A 257 6.76 12.03 -6.25
C ASP A 257 6.07 10.69 -6.55
N LEU A 258 4.94 10.48 -5.89
CA LEU A 258 3.99 9.44 -6.30
C LEU A 258 3.35 9.85 -7.63
N ASP A 259 3.10 8.86 -8.47
CA ASP A 259 2.35 9.08 -9.70
C ASP A 259 0.86 9.22 -9.37
N LEU A 260 0.43 10.44 -9.09
CA LEU A 260 -0.95 10.77 -8.72
C LEU A 260 -1.78 11.22 -9.93
N LYS A 261 -1.20 11.32 -11.13
CA LYS A 261 -1.94 11.70 -12.32
C LYS A 261 -2.68 10.47 -12.87
N THR A 262 -3.95 10.66 -13.20
CA THR A 262 -4.76 9.70 -13.93
C THR A 262 -5.19 10.37 -15.22
N ASP A 263 -5.04 9.69 -16.35
CA ASP A 263 -5.41 10.27 -17.65
C ASP A 263 -6.90 10.64 -17.67
N ALA A 264 -7.19 11.81 -18.21
CA ALA A 264 -8.53 12.28 -18.51
C ALA A 264 -8.78 12.29 -20.02
N GLU A 265 -10.05 12.36 -20.42
CA GLU A 265 -10.42 12.49 -21.83
C GLU A 265 -9.75 13.71 -22.50
N SER A 266 -9.54 14.81 -21.77
CA SER A 266 -8.83 16.00 -22.25
C SER A 266 -7.32 15.80 -22.46
N ASP A 267 -6.72 14.76 -21.89
CA ASP A 267 -5.31 14.41 -22.13
C ASP A 267 -5.13 13.64 -23.45
N LEU A 268 -6.21 13.06 -24.00
CA LEU A 268 -6.14 12.20 -25.19
C LEU A 268 -5.99 13.02 -26.48
N LYS A 269 -5.06 12.59 -27.34
CA LYS A 269 -4.86 13.16 -28.67
C LYS A 269 -5.06 12.09 -29.74
N VAL A 270 -5.99 12.33 -30.67
CA VAL A 270 -6.21 11.45 -31.82
C VAL A 270 -5.09 11.63 -32.84
N MET A 271 -4.33 10.56 -33.09
CA MET A 271 -3.20 10.54 -34.04
C MET A 271 -3.48 9.67 -35.28
N THR A 272 -4.72 9.22 -35.45
CA THR A 272 -5.20 8.33 -36.52
C THR A 272 -6.34 8.97 -37.31
N GLU A 273 -6.66 8.45 -38.50
CA GLU A 273 -7.80 8.92 -39.30
C GLU A 273 -9.15 8.70 -38.62
N ARG A 274 -9.29 7.56 -37.92
CA ARG A 274 -10.49 7.22 -37.14
C ARG A 274 -10.32 7.74 -35.71
N ALA A 275 -11.31 8.51 -35.24
CA ALA A 275 -11.44 8.85 -33.83
C ALA A 275 -12.10 7.69 -33.04
N PRO A 276 -11.71 7.46 -31.78
CA PRO A 276 -12.39 6.50 -30.91
C PRO A 276 -13.83 6.97 -30.61
N SER A 277 -14.74 6.01 -30.48
CA SER A 277 -16.08 6.25 -29.92
C SER A 277 -16.01 6.54 -28.42
N GLN A 278 -17.10 7.07 -27.84
CA GLN A 278 -17.14 7.34 -26.40
C GLN A 278 -16.90 6.08 -25.55
N ALA A 279 -17.39 4.92 -26.00
CA ALA A 279 -17.16 3.65 -25.30
C ALA A 279 -15.68 3.23 -25.36
N GLU A 280 -15.01 3.43 -26.50
CA GLU A 280 -13.57 3.18 -26.62
C GLU A 280 -12.75 4.17 -25.80
N VAL A 281 -13.16 5.45 -25.71
CA VAL A 281 -12.52 6.44 -24.83
C VAL A 281 -12.59 5.98 -23.37
N LYS A 282 -13.77 5.58 -22.88
CA LYS A 282 -13.92 5.05 -21.51
C LYS A 282 -13.07 3.81 -21.27
N ALA A 283 -13.06 2.89 -22.22
CA ALA A 283 -12.24 1.69 -22.16
C ALA A 283 -10.73 2.02 -22.16
N LEU A 284 -10.29 3.03 -22.92
CA LEU A 284 -8.89 3.47 -22.96
C LEU A 284 -8.46 4.10 -21.64
N LEU A 285 -9.31 4.94 -21.03
CA LEU A 285 -9.05 5.53 -19.71
C LEU A 285 -9.01 4.44 -18.63
N PHE A 286 -9.93 3.47 -18.67
CA PHE A 286 -9.89 2.28 -17.81
C PHE A 286 -8.58 1.50 -17.99
N ALA A 287 -8.19 1.22 -19.25
CA ALA A 287 -6.98 0.47 -19.55
C ALA A 287 -5.71 1.20 -19.12
N SER A 288 -5.66 2.53 -19.25
CA SER A 288 -4.53 3.36 -18.80
C SER A 288 -4.35 3.28 -17.28
N LYS A 289 -5.45 3.41 -16.50
CA LYS A 289 -5.42 3.20 -15.04
C LYS A 289 -4.81 1.84 -14.68
N VAL A 290 -5.20 0.76 -15.36
CA VAL A 290 -4.64 -0.58 -15.10
C VAL A 290 -3.15 -0.67 -15.48
N ALA A 291 -2.76 -0.08 -16.61
CA ALA A 291 -1.38 -0.09 -17.09
C ALA A 291 -0.42 0.62 -16.13
N LYS A 292 -0.86 1.76 -15.56
CA LYS A 292 -0.12 2.56 -14.56
C LYS A 292 0.32 1.74 -13.33
N HIS A 293 -0.52 0.81 -12.88
CA HIS A 293 -0.30 0.04 -11.64
C HIS A 293 0.30 -1.34 -11.87
N THR A 294 0.77 -1.62 -13.08
CA THR A 294 1.31 -2.93 -13.47
C THR A 294 2.80 -2.81 -13.84
N LYS A 295 3.60 -3.85 -13.60
CA LYS A 295 5.05 -3.76 -13.80
C LYS A 295 5.43 -3.68 -15.27
N SER A 296 6.24 -2.69 -15.63
CA SER A 296 6.73 -2.47 -16.99
C SER A 296 7.61 -3.60 -17.53
N ASN A 297 7.63 -3.85 -18.85
CA ASN A 297 6.71 -3.26 -19.82
C ASN A 297 5.34 -3.96 -19.78
N THR A 298 4.27 -3.18 -19.95
CA THR A 298 2.89 -3.66 -19.84
C THR A 298 2.08 -3.41 -21.11
N ILE A 299 1.24 -4.39 -21.46
CA ILE A 299 0.14 -4.26 -22.41
C ILE A 299 -1.15 -4.68 -21.72
N VAL A 300 -2.17 -3.82 -21.77
CA VAL A 300 -3.51 -4.06 -21.23
C VAL A 300 -4.49 -4.14 -22.39
N LEU A 301 -5.28 -5.22 -22.45
CA LEU A 301 -6.42 -5.39 -23.35
C LEU A 301 -7.71 -5.29 -22.53
N ALA A 302 -8.59 -4.36 -22.90
CA ALA A 302 -9.78 -4.07 -22.11
C ALA A 302 -11.00 -3.68 -22.96
N VAL A 303 -12.16 -3.75 -22.34
CA VAL A 303 -13.39 -3.08 -22.77
C VAL A 303 -13.85 -2.12 -21.67
N ASP A 304 -14.94 -1.38 -21.90
CA ASP A 304 -15.48 -0.46 -20.90
C ASP A 304 -15.77 -1.20 -19.58
N GLY A 305 -15.00 -0.87 -18.53
CA GLY A 305 -15.14 -1.43 -17.19
C GLY A 305 -14.65 -2.87 -16.99
N GLN A 306 -13.92 -3.50 -17.91
CA GLN A 306 -13.39 -4.86 -17.70
C GLN A 306 -12.03 -5.08 -18.37
N LEU A 307 -11.07 -5.57 -17.58
CA LEU A 307 -9.82 -6.14 -18.07
C LEU A 307 -10.12 -7.49 -18.75
N LEU A 308 -9.69 -7.65 -20.00
CA LEU A 308 -9.76 -8.95 -20.70
C LEU A 308 -8.50 -9.77 -20.44
N ALA A 309 -7.34 -9.14 -20.64
CA ALA A 309 -6.03 -9.75 -20.38
C ALA A 309 -4.94 -8.68 -20.30
N SER A 310 -3.82 -9.04 -19.67
CA SER A 310 -2.63 -8.21 -19.63
C SER A 310 -1.36 -9.05 -19.79
N GLY A 311 -0.35 -8.45 -20.41
CA GLY A 311 1.03 -8.93 -20.40
C GLY A 311 1.88 -7.95 -19.62
N VAL A 312 2.69 -8.46 -18.69
CA VAL A 312 3.27 -7.67 -17.60
C VAL A 312 4.72 -8.09 -17.34
N GLY A 313 5.56 -7.15 -16.93
CA GLY A 313 6.93 -7.40 -16.49
C GLY A 313 7.89 -7.85 -17.59
N GLN A 314 7.54 -7.64 -18.87
CA GLN A 314 8.35 -8.12 -19.99
C GLN A 314 9.47 -7.14 -20.36
N THR A 315 10.62 -7.67 -20.76
CA THR A 315 11.73 -6.88 -21.32
C THR A 315 11.39 -6.27 -22.68
N SER A 316 10.41 -6.85 -23.40
CA SER A 316 9.93 -6.41 -24.71
C SER A 316 8.41 -6.23 -24.70
N ARG A 317 7.92 -5.13 -25.29
CA ARG A 317 6.48 -4.86 -25.41
C ARG A 317 5.76 -5.75 -26.41
N VAL A 318 6.48 -6.24 -27.42
CA VAL A 318 5.95 -7.25 -28.33
C VAL A 318 5.67 -8.55 -27.57
N ASP A 319 6.53 -8.91 -26.61
CA ASP A 319 6.31 -10.11 -25.81
C ASP A 319 5.22 -9.91 -24.75
N ALA A 320 5.09 -8.70 -24.19
CA ALA A 320 3.91 -8.34 -23.37
C ALA A 320 2.61 -8.47 -24.18
N LEU A 321 2.58 -7.99 -25.43
CA LEU A 321 1.40 -8.13 -26.29
C LEU A 321 1.08 -9.60 -26.59
N LYS A 322 2.08 -10.41 -26.96
CA LYS A 322 1.89 -11.86 -27.18
C LYS A 322 1.32 -12.54 -25.93
N GLN A 323 1.91 -12.24 -24.76
CA GLN A 323 1.43 -12.77 -23.49
C GLN A 323 -0.04 -12.38 -23.22
N ALA A 324 -0.42 -11.12 -23.47
CA ALA A 324 -1.79 -10.66 -23.30
C ALA A 324 -2.76 -11.40 -24.24
N LEU A 325 -2.40 -11.57 -25.51
CA LEU A 325 -3.22 -12.27 -26.51
C LEU A 325 -3.35 -13.77 -26.21
N ASP A 326 -2.26 -14.43 -25.82
CA ASP A 326 -2.27 -15.84 -25.44
C ASP A 326 -3.14 -16.06 -24.20
N LYS A 327 -3.04 -15.18 -23.19
CA LYS A 327 -3.92 -15.20 -22.02
C LYS A 327 -5.38 -15.00 -22.38
N ALA A 328 -5.70 -13.96 -23.16
CA ALA A 328 -7.07 -13.68 -23.60
C ALA A 328 -7.69 -14.91 -24.28
N LYS A 329 -6.93 -15.55 -25.18
CA LYS A 329 -7.34 -16.79 -25.84
C LYS A 329 -7.55 -17.95 -24.86
N SER A 330 -6.64 -18.16 -23.91
CA SER A 330 -6.76 -19.21 -22.89
C SER A 330 -8.00 -19.06 -22.00
N PHE A 331 -8.45 -17.83 -21.76
CA PHE A 331 -9.66 -17.52 -21.00
C PHE A 331 -10.89 -17.25 -21.89
N ASN A 332 -10.82 -17.59 -23.18
CA ASN A 332 -11.91 -17.48 -24.15
C ASN A 332 -12.47 -16.05 -24.35
N PHE A 333 -11.62 -15.03 -24.19
CA PHE A 333 -11.97 -13.67 -24.59
C PHE A 333 -11.74 -13.46 -26.09
N ASP A 334 -12.76 -12.96 -26.77
CA ASP A 334 -12.58 -12.32 -28.08
C ASP A 334 -12.07 -10.89 -27.86
N VAL A 335 -10.86 -10.62 -28.32
CA VAL A 335 -10.22 -9.30 -28.22
C VAL A 335 -10.62 -8.38 -29.38
N LYS A 336 -11.40 -8.86 -30.35
CA LYS A 336 -11.87 -8.04 -31.46
C LYS A 336 -12.80 -6.93 -30.95
N GLY A 337 -12.44 -5.68 -31.24
CA GLY A 337 -13.17 -4.50 -30.76
C GLY A 337 -12.82 -4.08 -29.33
N SER A 338 -11.87 -4.77 -28.68
CA SER A 338 -11.24 -4.28 -27.44
C SER A 338 -10.28 -3.12 -27.74
N VAL A 339 -9.92 -2.40 -26.69
CA VAL A 339 -8.86 -1.39 -26.73
C VAL A 339 -7.57 -1.93 -26.14
N MET A 340 -6.46 -1.28 -26.48
CA MET A 340 -5.13 -1.62 -25.98
C MET A 340 -4.48 -0.38 -25.37
N ALA A 341 -3.94 -0.51 -24.15
CA ALA A 341 -3.08 0.50 -23.53
C ALA A 341 -1.68 -0.07 -23.25
N SER A 342 -0.67 0.79 -23.34
CA SER A 342 0.70 0.50 -22.94
C SER A 342 1.18 1.59 -22.00
N ASP A 343 2.01 1.22 -21.04
CA ASP A 343 2.65 2.12 -20.09
C ASP A 343 3.77 2.97 -20.72
N ALA A 344 4.19 2.67 -21.95
CA ALA A 344 5.23 3.42 -22.67
C ALA A 344 5.02 3.47 -24.20
N PHE A 345 5.59 4.48 -24.87
CA PHE A 345 5.47 4.73 -26.31
C PHE A 345 5.98 3.57 -27.18
N PHE A 346 5.23 3.09 -28.19
CA PHE A 346 5.69 2.04 -29.13
C PHE A 346 6.92 2.51 -29.93
N PRO A 347 8.05 1.77 -29.91
CA PRO A 347 9.29 2.22 -30.54
C PRO A 347 9.35 1.86 -32.04
N PHE A 348 8.50 0.94 -32.48
CA PHE A 348 8.38 0.45 -33.84
C PHE A 348 6.89 0.32 -34.20
N ALA A 349 6.61 0.33 -35.50
CA ALA A 349 5.27 0.14 -36.05
C ALA A 349 4.80 -1.32 -35.95
#